data_AF-A0A2G6Q5N0-F1
#
_entry.id   AF-A0A2G6Q5N0-F1
#
_cell.length_a   1.000
_cell.length_b   1.000
_cell.length_c   1.000
_cell.angle_alpha   90.00
_cell.angle_beta   90.00
_cell.angle_gamma   90.00
#
_symmetry.space_group_name_H-M   'P 1'
#
loop_
_entity.id
_entity.type
_entity.pdbx_description
1 polymer ?
#
loop_
_entity_poly.entity_id
_entity_poly.type
_entity_poly.pdbx_seq_one_letter_code
_entity_poly.pdbx_strand_id
1 'polypeptide(L)'
;MASFENEEPNRDNIASLEQEPLLHVDQIQGNILGGFNKDFQQFLFFEIVDPNLTKQWIQSISSQISTTQEVVMFNRLYQMMWARRGSEPTGLIATWMNIAFSYAGLKKLVSEESLKDFSKSGPFAFGMKKRSGKLGDPRDQTSEGNPKNWVIGGDANSPDILLVIASDSELELTKKVQDIKTNSTVESGLKLVYEEAGRDRNDLPGREHFGFRDGISQPAVRGRFSTAPGDMLTKRWVDPSDEAFLTDAELGEKLVWPGEFVFGYPAQSDASLDPVPMEDKDLPINYGVPVWAKNGSFLVVRRLRQDVAGFWEFLTEKGKELNMCPTLMGTKMVGRWPSGAPLMRSSEADNHELAKDDHANNHFLYESNTPDVKLSPDLNYTDPFPKAKEDFFGKLCPISAHIRKVNPRDSATDIVGAFSALTRRILRRGIPFGSPLNVDMSMPPYSDTENGNRGLMFLCYQTRIEFQFEFLTQRWANSPEFPTGSRCTSSGDVCPTPGEDPIIGQNGNDSNGNRSRSFTYAPNQSMNIMKEFVIPTGGEYYFQPSIDALKTVIGNQA
;
A
#
# COMPACT_ATOMS: atom_id res chain seq x y z
N MET A 1 38.05 6.75 35.80
CA MET A 1 38.09 6.90 34.34
C MET A 1 38.17 5.49 33.78
N ALA A 2 37.02 4.89 33.49
CA ALA A 2 36.97 3.63 32.75
C ALA A 2 36.98 4.00 31.26
N SER A 3 37.91 3.40 30.52
CA SER A 3 38.05 3.54 29.09
C SER A 3 36.78 3.07 28.40
N PHE A 4 36.15 3.96 27.64
CA PHE A 4 35.19 3.59 26.60
C PHE A 4 35.96 2.77 25.56
N GLU A 5 35.80 1.45 25.58
CA GLU A 5 36.11 0.64 24.41
C GLU A 5 35.11 1.04 23.34
N ASN A 6 35.58 1.83 22.37
CA ASN A 6 34.90 2.02 21.09
C ASN A 6 34.89 0.64 20.41
N GLU A 7 33.80 -0.10 20.52
CA GLU A 7 33.50 -1.14 19.54
C GLU A 7 33.45 -0.44 18.18
N GLU A 8 34.48 -0.64 17.35
CA GLU A 8 34.44 -0.15 15.97
C GLU A 8 33.16 -0.70 15.30
N PRO A 9 32.37 0.14 14.60
CA PRO A 9 31.23 -0.36 13.86
C PRO A 9 31.71 -1.46 12.91
N ASN A 10 30.97 -2.58 12.85
CA ASN A 10 31.36 -3.71 12.01
C ASN A 10 31.51 -3.23 10.56
N ARG A 11 32.76 -3.11 10.09
CA ARG A 11 33.10 -2.50 8.80
C ARG A 11 32.42 -3.23 7.63
N ASP A 12 32.11 -4.51 7.81
CA ASP A 12 31.43 -5.34 6.81
C ASP A 12 29.97 -4.91 6.60
N ASN A 13 29.27 -4.47 7.65
CA ASN A 13 27.90 -3.99 7.55
C ASN A 13 27.82 -2.62 6.85
N ILE A 14 28.73 -1.70 7.15
CA ILE A 14 28.81 -0.41 6.45
C ILE A 14 29.17 -0.63 4.97
N ALA A 15 30.06 -1.57 4.67
CA ALA A 15 30.39 -1.94 3.29
C ALA A 15 29.17 -2.48 2.51
N SER A 16 28.21 -3.12 3.16
CA SER A 16 26.98 -3.59 2.49
C SER A 16 26.05 -2.46 2.04
N LEU A 17 26.09 -1.28 2.69
CA LEU A 17 25.30 -0.12 2.22
C LEU A 17 25.79 0.37 0.85
N GLU A 18 27.10 0.35 0.63
CA GLU A 18 27.72 0.73 -0.65
C GLU A 18 27.41 -0.27 -1.78
N GLN A 19 27.01 -1.50 -1.43
CA GLN A 19 26.56 -2.52 -2.37
C GLN A 19 25.09 -2.34 -2.79
N GLU A 20 24.30 -1.54 -2.06
CA GLU A 20 22.94 -1.23 -2.48
C GLU A 20 22.95 -0.42 -3.80
N PRO A 21 21.98 -0.65 -4.71
CA PRO A 21 21.97 0.00 -6.02
C PRO A 21 21.79 1.52 -5.87
N LEU A 22 22.48 2.28 -6.73
CA LEU A 22 22.16 3.69 -6.93
C LEU A 22 20.82 3.78 -7.67
N LEU A 23 19.86 4.46 -7.08
CA LEU A 23 18.54 4.64 -7.69
C LEU A 23 18.55 5.89 -8.59
N HIS A 24 18.02 5.78 -9.80
CA HIS A 24 17.76 6.90 -10.69
C HIS A 24 16.49 7.64 -10.25
N VAL A 25 16.56 8.28 -9.08
CA VAL A 25 15.41 8.94 -8.41
C VAL A 25 14.84 10.11 -9.20
N ASP A 26 15.59 10.65 -10.15
CA ASP A 26 15.19 11.66 -11.14
C ASP A 26 14.34 11.06 -12.28
N GLN A 27 14.41 9.74 -12.49
CA GLN A 27 13.65 9.03 -13.52
C GLN A 27 12.41 8.31 -12.98
N ILE A 28 12.34 8.07 -11.66
CA ILE A 28 11.23 7.37 -11.01
C ILE A 28 10.19 8.39 -10.58
N GLN A 29 8.95 8.25 -11.06
CA GLN A 29 7.84 9.10 -10.64
C GLN A 29 7.61 9.05 -9.11
N GLY A 30 7.41 10.22 -8.48
CA GLY A 30 7.59 10.41 -7.04
C GLY A 30 6.61 9.70 -6.12
N ASN A 31 5.39 9.39 -6.57
CA ASN A 31 4.42 8.69 -5.72
C ASN A 31 4.79 7.21 -5.50
N ILE A 32 5.68 6.65 -6.34
CA ILE A 32 6.15 5.26 -6.21
C ILE A 32 6.97 5.12 -4.92
N LEU A 33 8.17 5.70 -4.88
CA LEU A 33 9.11 5.51 -3.76
C LEU A 33 9.01 6.60 -2.69
N GLY A 34 8.80 7.86 -3.08
CA GLY A 34 8.68 8.97 -2.13
C GLY A 34 7.32 9.03 -1.43
N GLY A 35 6.25 8.77 -2.20
CA GLY A 35 4.86 8.91 -1.75
C GLY A 35 4.48 10.38 -1.59
N PHE A 36 3.36 10.79 -2.18
CA PHE A 36 2.96 12.20 -2.11
C PHE A 36 2.61 12.66 -0.70
N ASN A 37 1.95 11.80 0.10
CA ASN A 37 1.63 12.04 1.52
C ASN A 37 1.05 13.44 1.77
N LYS A 38 0.00 13.78 1.01
CA LYS A 38 -0.69 15.08 1.08
C LYS A 38 -2.14 14.91 1.49
N ASP A 39 -2.67 15.94 2.15
CA ASP A 39 -4.05 16.00 2.66
C ASP A 39 -5.09 16.08 1.54
N PHE A 40 -4.74 16.69 0.40
CA PHE A 40 -5.64 16.89 -0.71
C PHE A 40 -5.12 16.17 -1.96
N GLN A 41 -5.93 15.28 -2.53
CA GLN A 41 -5.62 14.61 -3.80
C GLN A 41 -6.79 14.68 -4.79
N GLN A 42 -6.47 14.68 -6.08
CA GLN A 42 -7.42 14.56 -7.17
C GLN A 42 -6.95 13.48 -8.14
N PHE A 43 -7.86 12.56 -8.45
CA PHE A 43 -7.67 11.54 -9.47
C PHE A 43 -8.47 11.94 -10.72
N LEU A 44 -7.78 12.10 -11.85
CA LEU A 44 -8.41 12.41 -13.14
C LEU A 44 -8.22 11.25 -14.10
N PHE A 45 -9.32 10.68 -14.58
CA PHE A 45 -9.33 9.51 -15.44
C PHE A 45 -9.74 9.92 -16.85
N PHE A 46 -8.87 9.66 -17.83
CA PHE A 46 -9.07 10.05 -19.22
C PHE A 46 -9.19 8.87 -20.17
N GLU A 47 -10.03 9.04 -21.18
CA GLU A 47 -10.05 8.25 -22.41
C GLU A 47 -9.25 8.98 -23.49
N ILE A 48 -8.47 8.22 -24.26
CA ILE A 48 -7.74 8.71 -25.43
C ILE A 48 -8.68 8.66 -26.65
N VAL A 49 -8.97 9.84 -27.18
CA VAL A 49 -9.80 10.08 -28.37
C VAL A 49 -8.93 10.23 -29.62
N ASP A 50 -7.82 10.97 -29.52
CA ASP A 50 -6.82 11.11 -30.59
C ASP A 50 -5.42 10.81 -30.04
N PRO A 51 -4.79 9.70 -30.46
CA PRO A 51 -3.45 9.34 -29.98
C PRO A 51 -2.34 10.35 -30.30
N ASN A 52 -2.39 11.01 -31.46
CA ASN A 52 -1.32 11.92 -31.88
C ASN A 52 -1.37 13.23 -31.08
N LEU A 53 -2.57 13.77 -30.86
CA LEU A 53 -2.77 14.93 -29.99
C LEU A 53 -2.46 14.58 -28.53
N THR A 54 -2.85 13.38 -28.09
CA THR A 54 -2.52 12.90 -26.73
C THR A 54 -1.02 12.82 -26.52
N LYS A 55 -0.25 12.34 -27.49
CA LYS A 55 1.23 12.33 -27.43
C LYS A 55 1.81 13.74 -27.24
N GLN A 56 1.30 14.74 -27.96
CA GLN A 56 1.70 16.14 -27.79
C GLN A 56 1.42 16.63 -26.38
N TRP A 57 0.23 16.31 -25.87
CA TRP A 57 -0.16 16.65 -24.51
C TRP A 57 0.74 15.97 -23.46
N ILE A 58 1.07 14.68 -23.63
CA ILE A 58 1.99 13.96 -22.74
C ILE A 58 3.37 14.66 -22.72
N GLN A 59 3.89 15.06 -23.88
CA GLN A 59 5.15 15.81 -23.94
C GLN A 59 5.06 17.14 -23.18
N SER A 60 3.96 17.89 -23.33
CA SER A 60 3.80 19.21 -22.71
C SER A 60 3.67 19.16 -21.18
N ILE A 61 3.15 18.06 -20.63
CA ILE A 61 3.06 17.85 -19.18
C ILE A 61 4.25 17.09 -18.58
N SER A 62 5.12 16.49 -19.40
CA SER A 62 6.20 15.61 -18.93
C SER A 62 7.18 16.28 -17.95
N SER A 63 7.41 17.59 -18.08
CA SER A 63 8.24 18.39 -17.17
C SER A 63 7.55 18.76 -15.86
N GLN A 64 6.24 18.53 -15.77
CA GLN A 64 5.42 18.80 -14.59
C GLN A 64 5.20 17.53 -13.76
N ILE A 65 5.67 16.37 -14.23
CA ILE A 65 5.58 15.10 -13.52
C ILE A 65 6.64 15.06 -12.43
N SER A 66 6.19 14.94 -11.18
CA SER A 66 7.04 14.95 -10.00
C SER A 66 7.83 13.65 -9.86
N THR A 67 9.11 13.78 -9.50
CA THR A 67 10.06 12.67 -9.37
C THR A 67 10.25 12.23 -7.91
N THR A 68 10.83 11.05 -7.71
CA THR A 68 11.20 10.56 -6.37
C THR A 68 12.22 11.48 -5.73
N GLN A 69 13.13 12.05 -6.53
CA GLN A 69 14.11 13.01 -6.05
C GLN A 69 13.44 14.22 -5.39
N GLU A 70 12.50 14.88 -6.09
CA GLU A 70 11.81 16.07 -5.59
C GLU A 70 10.99 15.76 -4.32
N VAL A 71 10.23 14.67 -4.35
CA VAL A 71 9.35 14.28 -3.23
C VAL A 71 10.16 13.92 -1.99
N VAL A 72 11.21 13.11 -2.12
CA VAL A 72 12.06 12.70 -0.98
C VAL A 72 12.82 13.90 -0.41
N MET A 73 13.36 14.79 -1.27
CA MET A 73 14.04 16.00 -0.79
C MET A 73 13.08 16.93 -0.04
N PHE A 74 11.85 17.10 -0.54
CA PHE A 74 10.81 17.85 0.16
C PHE A 74 10.50 17.23 1.52
N ASN A 75 10.28 15.92 1.58
CA ASN A 75 9.95 15.21 2.83
C ASN A 75 11.08 15.34 3.87
N ARG A 76 12.34 15.20 3.44
CA ARG A 76 13.52 15.42 4.32
C ARG A 76 13.55 16.85 4.86
N LEU A 77 13.31 17.85 4.01
CA LEU A 77 13.25 19.26 4.46
C LEU A 77 12.10 19.51 5.44
N TYR A 78 10.92 18.98 5.13
CA TYR A 78 9.75 19.07 6.00
C TYR A 78 10.02 18.49 7.39
N GLN A 79 10.56 17.27 7.45
CA GLN A 79 10.92 16.61 8.71
C GLN A 79 11.97 17.39 9.50
N MET A 80 13.01 17.91 8.84
CA MET A 80 14.02 18.75 9.51
C MET A 80 13.42 20.03 10.10
N MET A 81 12.50 20.67 9.38
CA MET A 81 11.82 21.87 9.86
C MET A 81 10.87 21.55 11.03
N TRP A 82 10.14 20.44 10.95
CA TRP A 82 9.27 19.95 12.01
C TRP A 82 10.07 19.67 13.28
N ALA A 83 11.14 18.88 13.20
CA ALA A 83 12.00 18.53 14.33
C ALA A 83 12.59 19.78 15.02
N ARG A 84 12.97 20.80 14.24
CA ARG A 84 13.50 22.06 14.79
C ARG A 84 12.43 22.93 15.46
N ARG A 85 11.20 22.95 14.92
CA ARG A 85 10.13 23.86 15.39
C ARG A 85 9.21 23.23 16.43
N GLY A 86 9.13 21.90 16.47
CA GLY A 86 8.13 21.15 17.25
C GLY A 86 6.70 21.27 16.70
N SER A 87 6.55 21.78 15.47
CA SER A 87 5.26 22.03 14.83
C SER A 87 5.39 22.01 13.31
N GLU A 88 4.24 21.98 12.64
CA GLU A 88 4.16 21.99 11.18
C GLU A 88 4.90 23.19 10.52
N PRO A 89 5.71 22.93 9.48
CA PRO A 89 6.33 23.97 8.68
C PRO A 89 5.31 24.87 7.95
N THR A 90 5.13 26.10 8.44
CA THR A 90 4.33 27.12 7.75
C THR A 90 4.94 27.53 6.41
N GLY A 91 4.14 27.51 5.33
CA GLY A 91 4.51 28.04 4.00
C GLY A 91 5.32 27.09 3.11
N LEU A 92 5.62 25.87 3.58
CA LEU A 92 6.23 24.83 2.76
C LEU A 92 5.11 24.00 2.10
N ILE A 93 4.63 24.49 0.96
CA ILE A 93 3.55 23.85 0.17
C ILE A 93 4.16 23.24 -1.09
N ALA A 94 3.76 22.01 -1.40
CA ALA A 94 4.06 21.36 -2.67
C ALA A 94 2.79 20.81 -3.33
N THR A 95 2.72 20.98 -4.64
CA THR A 95 1.73 20.33 -5.51
C THR A 95 2.45 19.34 -6.41
N TRP A 96 2.15 18.07 -6.24
CA TRP A 96 2.74 16.97 -7.00
C TRP A 96 1.79 16.42 -8.06
N MET A 97 2.34 15.88 -9.14
CA MET A 97 1.57 15.26 -10.22
C MET A 97 2.29 14.03 -10.77
N ASN A 98 1.60 12.91 -10.90
CA ASN A 98 2.07 11.69 -11.56
C ASN A 98 1.03 11.19 -12.59
N ILE A 99 1.51 10.40 -13.55
CA ILE A 99 0.71 9.86 -14.67
C ILE A 99 0.94 8.36 -14.84
N ALA A 100 -0.14 7.61 -15.07
CA ALA A 100 -0.09 6.17 -15.33
C ALA A 100 -1.03 5.78 -16.48
N PHE A 101 -0.73 4.67 -17.17
CA PHE A 101 -1.42 4.22 -18.38
C PHE A 101 -1.94 2.81 -18.22
N SER A 102 -3.19 2.56 -18.59
CA SER A 102 -3.70 1.19 -18.70
C SER A 102 -3.07 0.52 -19.91
N TYR A 103 -3.12 -0.82 -19.98
CA TYR A 103 -2.64 -1.53 -21.16
C TYR A 103 -3.43 -1.14 -22.43
N ALA A 104 -4.73 -0.86 -22.29
CA ALA A 104 -5.55 -0.34 -23.38
C ALA A 104 -5.07 1.04 -23.87
N GLY A 105 -4.72 1.93 -22.93
CA GLY A 105 -4.13 3.23 -23.25
C GLY A 105 -2.78 3.12 -23.95
N LEU A 106 -1.89 2.25 -23.47
CA LEU A 106 -0.59 2.05 -24.13
C LEU A 106 -0.73 1.52 -25.55
N LYS A 107 -1.67 0.59 -25.81
CA LYS A 107 -1.97 0.12 -27.19
C LYS A 107 -2.38 1.23 -28.16
N LYS A 108 -2.98 2.31 -27.66
CA LYS A 108 -3.33 3.48 -28.48
C LYS A 108 -2.12 4.35 -28.77
N LEU A 109 -1.12 4.39 -27.88
CA LEU A 109 -0.02 5.36 -27.91
C LEU A 109 1.29 4.82 -28.49
N VAL A 110 1.61 3.53 -28.34
CA VAL A 110 2.90 3.00 -28.77
C VAL A 110 2.75 1.94 -29.85
N SER A 111 3.83 1.67 -30.59
CA SER A 111 3.84 0.65 -31.63
C SER A 111 3.67 -0.76 -31.05
N GLU A 112 3.18 -1.70 -31.86
CA GLU A 112 3.11 -3.12 -31.45
C GLU A 112 4.48 -3.68 -31.03
N GLU A 113 5.55 -3.23 -31.70
CA GLU A 113 6.93 -3.59 -31.36
C GLU A 113 7.32 -3.12 -29.95
N SER A 114 6.88 -1.92 -29.54
CA SER A 114 7.14 -1.38 -28.20
C SER A 114 6.37 -2.12 -27.11
N LEU A 115 5.30 -2.84 -27.49
CA LEU A 115 4.43 -3.61 -26.58
C LEU A 115 4.72 -5.10 -26.57
N LYS A 116 5.54 -5.61 -27.50
CA LYS A 116 5.70 -7.04 -27.75
C LYS A 116 6.09 -7.83 -26.48
N ASP A 117 6.88 -7.19 -25.62
CA ASP A 117 7.43 -7.81 -24.41
C ASP A 117 6.49 -7.70 -23.21
N PHE A 118 5.45 -6.85 -23.26
CA PHE A 118 4.42 -6.88 -22.22
C PHE A 118 3.69 -8.23 -22.27
N SER A 119 3.69 -8.94 -21.16
CA SER A 119 3.04 -10.25 -21.06
C SER A 119 1.54 -10.14 -21.36
N LYS A 120 1.14 -10.61 -22.54
CA LYS A 120 -0.25 -10.57 -23.03
C LYS A 120 -1.20 -11.43 -22.18
N SER A 121 -0.68 -12.40 -21.43
CA SER A 121 -1.40 -13.22 -20.46
C SER A 121 -1.27 -12.74 -19.01
N GLY A 122 -0.53 -11.65 -18.78
CA GLY A 122 -0.35 -11.06 -17.46
C GLY A 122 -1.57 -10.24 -17.00
N PRO A 123 -1.68 -9.97 -15.68
CA PRO A 123 -2.77 -9.20 -15.11
C PRO A 123 -2.90 -7.79 -15.73
N PHE A 124 -1.79 -7.08 -15.92
CA PHE A 124 -1.78 -5.75 -16.54
C PHE A 124 -2.41 -5.74 -17.94
N ALA A 125 -2.04 -6.70 -18.79
CA ALA A 125 -2.59 -6.79 -20.15
C ALA A 125 -4.06 -7.20 -20.19
N PHE A 126 -4.50 -8.02 -19.23
CA PHE A 126 -5.92 -8.40 -19.11
C PHE A 126 -6.81 -7.28 -18.58
N GLY A 127 -6.26 -6.40 -17.75
CA GLY A 127 -7.01 -5.39 -17.03
C GLY A 127 -7.78 -5.98 -15.83
N MET A 128 -8.06 -5.13 -14.84
CA MET A 128 -8.60 -5.56 -13.56
C MET A 128 -9.99 -6.18 -13.70
N LYS A 129 -10.85 -5.63 -14.57
CA LYS A 129 -12.19 -6.17 -14.79
C LYS A 129 -12.16 -7.67 -15.10
N LYS A 130 -11.27 -8.12 -15.98
CA LYS A 130 -11.15 -9.55 -16.33
C LYS A 130 -10.57 -10.40 -15.19
N ARG A 131 -9.86 -9.76 -14.25
CA ARG A 131 -9.28 -10.38 -13.06
C ARG A 131 -10.18 -10.29 -11.82
N SER A 132 -11.24 -9.49 -11.84
CA SER A 132 -12.19 -9.26 -10.74
C SER A 132 -12.72 -10.56 -10.10
N GLY A 133 -13.07 -11.55 -10.93
CA GLY A 133 -13.54 -12.85 -10.46
C GLY A 133 -12.49 -13.63 -9.66
N LYS A 134 -11.19 -13.38 -9.92
CA LYS A 134 -10.11 -13.88 -9.08
C LYS A 134 -10.02 -13.11 -7.77
N LEU A 135 -10.16 -11.78 -7.81
CA LEU A 135 -10.15 -10.89 -6.63
C LEU A 135 -11.31 -11.16 -5.64
N GLY A 136 -12.32 -11.93 -6.04
CA GLY A 136 -13.50 -12.25 -5.23
C GLY A 136 -14.68 -11.29 -5.43
N ASP A 137 -14.55 -10.35 -6.38
CA ASP A 137 -15.52 -9.29 -6.60
C ASP A 137 -16.93 -9.87 -6.90
N PRO A 138 -18.01 -9.21 -6.46
CA PRO A 138 -19.38 -9.70 -6.65
C PRO A 138 -19.71 -10.09 -8.10
N ARG A 139 -20.26 -11.30 -8.29
CA ARG A 139 -20.65 -11.83 -9.62
C ARG A 139 -22.11 -11.57 -9.99
N ASP A 140 -22.97 -11.37 -9.00
CA ASP A 140 -24.35 -10.95 -9.23
C ASP A 140 -24.36 -9.57 -9.89
N GLN A 141 -24.98 -9.47 -11.06
CA GLN A 141 -25.01 -8.24 -11.86
C GLN A 141 -25.82 -7.11 -11.20
N THR A 142 -26.65 -7.41 -10.21
CA THR A 142 -27.40 -6.41 -9.46
C THR A 142 -26.62 -5.84 -8.28
N SER A 143 -25.54 -6.52 -7.86
CA SER A 143 -24.69 -6.06 -6.76
C SER A 143 -23.88 -4.83 -7.16
N GLU A 144 -23.82 -3.84 -6.25
CA GLU A 144 -23.03 -2.62 -6.43
C GLU A 144 -21.56 -2.91 -6.78
N GLY A 145 -20.97 -3.91 -6.11
CA GLY A 145 -19.56 -4.27 -6.32
C GLY A 145 -19.26 -5.04 -7.60
N ASN A 146 -20.27 -5.35 -8.42
CA ASN A 146 -20.06 -6.05 -9.68
C ASN A 146 -19.35 -5.16 -10.72
N PRO A 147 -18.38 -5.69 -11.48
CA PRO A 147 -17.67 -4.90 -12.50
C PRO A 147 -18.52 -4.23 -13.58
N LYS A 148 -19.75 -4.70 -13.80
CA LYS A 148 -20.73 -4.05 -14.69
C LYS A 148 -21.20 -2.69 -14.14
N ASN A 149 -21.24 -2.54 -12.83
CA ASN A 149 -21.74 -1.37 -12.12
C ASN A 149 -20.61 -0.45 -11.64
N TRP A 150 -19.36 -0.79 -11.94
CA TRP A 150 -18.21 0.02 -11.56
C TRP A 150 -18.23 1.41 -12.21
N VAL A 151 -17.94 2.42 -11.40
CA VAL A 151 -17.81 3.82 -11.86
C VAL A 151 -16.49 4.03 -12.63
N ILE A 152 -15.46 3.22 -12.34
CA ILE A 152 -14.18 3.19 -13.06
C ILE A 152 -13.75 1.75 -13.38
N GLY A 153 -13.18 1.52 -14.55
CA GLY A 153 -12.70 0.20 -15.01
C GLY A 153 -13.79 -0.78 -15.47
N GLY A 154 -15.06 -0.35 -15.53
CA GLY A 154 -16.18 -1.12 -16.10
C GLY A 154 -16.22 -1.06 -17.64
N ASP A 155 -17.17 -1.75 -18.27
CA ASP A 155 -17.30 -1.76 -19.76
C ASP A 155 -17.53 -0.38 -20.35
N ALA A 156 -18.35 0.43 -19.68
CA ALA A 156 -18.70 1.77 -20.14
C ALA A 156 -17.64 2.82 -19.79
N ASN A 157 -16.76 2.52 -18.82
CA ASN A 157 -15.90 3.50 -18.16
C ASN A 157 -14.50 2.90 -17.92
N SER A 158 -13.79 2.47 -18.97
CA SER A 158 -12.42 1.92 -18.89
C SER A 158 -11.39 2.99 -19.28
N PRO A 159 -10.89 3.79 -18.32
CA PRO A 159 -9.96 4.88 -18.62
C PRO A 159 -8.58 4.39 -19.06
N ASP A 160 -8.03 5.09 -20.04
CA ASP A 160 -6.71 4.83 -20.63
C ASP A 160 -5.58 5.44 -19.81
N ILE A 161 -5.83 6.60 -19.20
CA ILE A 161 -4.82 7.39 -18.47
C ILE A 161 -5.39 7.78 -17.10
N LEU A 162 -4.55 7.70 -16.08
CA LEU A 162 -4.79 8.25 -14.75
C LEU A 162 -3.76 9.35 -14.46
N LEU A 163 -4.23 10.53 -14.06
CA LEU A 163 -3.41 11.52 -13.35
C LEU A 163 -3.73 11.47 -11.85
N VAL A 164 -2.67 11.43 -11.04
CA VAL A 164 -2.73 11.61 -9.58
C VAL A 164 -2.11 12.95 -9.26
N ILE A 165 -2.90 13.87 -8.70
CA ILE A 165 -2.46 15.21 -8.31
C ILE A 165 -2.65 15.34 -6.80
N ALA A 166 -1.65 15.84 -6.08
CA ALA A 166 -1.68 15.93 -4.64
C ALA A 166 -1.10 17.26 -4.17
N SER A 167 -1.65 17.85 -3.10
CA SER A 167 -1.21 19.15 -2.59
C SER A 167 -1.41 19.27 -1.08
N ASP A 168 -0.52 20.01 -0.40
CA ASP A 168 -0.74 20.44 0.99
C ASP A 168 -1.88 21.50 1.09
N SER A 169 -2.23 22.12 -0.03
CA SER A 169 -3.24 23.18 -0.11
C SER A 169 -4.35 22.83 -1.10
N GLU A 170 -5.59 22.83 -0.61
CA GLU A 170 -6.77 22.64 -1.45
C GLU A 170 -6.86 23.69 -2.57
N LEU A 171 -6.51 24.95 -2.27
CA LEU A 171 -6.52 26.03 -3.27
C LEU A 171 -5.54 25.74 -4.41
N GLU A 172 -4.31 25.34 -4.10
CA GLU A 172 -3.31 25.03 -5.11
C GLU A 172 -3.66 23.75 -5.89
N LEU A 173 -4.30 22.77 -5.24
CA LEU A 173 -4.86 21.60 -5.92
C LEU A 173 -5.93 22.02 -6.94
N THR A 174 -6.91 22.82 -6.51
CA THR A 174 -8.00 23.27 -7.38
C THR A 174 -7.48 24.04 -8.59
N LYS A 175 -6.51 24.95 -8.40
CA LYS A 175 -5.85 25.66 -9.52
C LYS A 175 -5.21 24.68 -10.48
N LYS A 176 -4.39 23.75 -9.97
CA LYS A 176 -3.68 22.77 -10.80
C LYS A 176 -4.63 21.87 -11.59
N VAL A 177 -5.69 21.39 -10.94
CA VAL A 177 -6.72 20.55 -11.56
C VAL A 177 -7.47 21.33 -12.65
N GLN A 178 -7.82 22.59 -12.38
CA GLN A 178 -8.50 23.43 -13.37
C GLN A 178 -7.61 23.69 -14.59
N ASP A 179 -6.33 24.00 -14.38
CA ASP A 179 -5.35 24.20 -15.45
C ASP A 179 -5.22 22.96 -16.33
N ILE A 180 -5.19 21.77 -15.72
CA ILE A 180 -5.13 20.50 -16.46
C ILE A 180 -6.43 20.31 -17.26
N LYS A 181 -7.60 20.45 -16.63
CA LYS A 181 -8.90 20.25 -17.30
C LYS A 181 -9.09 21.20 -18.48
N THR A 182 -8.60 22.44 -18.38
CA THR A 182 -8.63 23.41 -19.49
C THR A 182 -7.72 23.00 -20.66
N ASN A 183 -6.62 22.28 -20.39
CA ASN A 183 -5.63 21.88 -21.40
C ASN A 183 -5.69 20.39 -21.80
N SER A 184 -6.64 19.62 -21.28
CA SER A 184 -6.83 18.19 -21.55
C SER A 184 -8.23 17.93 -22.14
N THR A 185 -8.57 18.66 -23.19
CA THR A 185 -9.88 18.58 -23.85
C THR A 185 -9.86 17.60 -25.03
N VAL A 186 -11.01 17.42 -25.68
CA VAL A 186 -11.12 16.61 -26.91
C VAL A 186 -10.21 17.17 -28.01
N GLU A 187 -9.98 18.49 -28.03
CA GLU A 187 -9.05 19.16 -28.95
C GLU A 187 -7.58 18.84 -28.64
N SER A 188 -7.30 18.35 -27.43
CA SER A 188 -6.00 17.78 -27.01
C SER A 188 -5.96 16.25 -27.13
N GLY A 189 -6.99 15.65 -27.75
CA GLY A 189 -7.11 14.20 -27.94
C GLY A 189 -7.59 13.43 -26.72
N LEU A 190 -8.07 14.10 -25.67
CA LEU A 190 -8.46 13.49 -24.40
C LEU A 190 -9.90 13.77 -24.03
N LYS A 191 -10.51 12.83 -23.31
CA LYS A 191 -11.82 13.02 -22.71
C LYS A 191 -11.76 12.62 -21.24
N LEU A 192 -12.03 13.56 -20.34
CA LEU A 192 -12.21 13.25 -18.92
C LEU A 192 -13.47 12.39 -18.77
N VAL A 193 -13.33 11.16 -18.27
CA VAL A 193 -14.45 10.22 -18.10
C VAL A 193 -14.86 10.05 -16.64
N TYR A 194 -13.96 10.32 -15.70
CA TYR A 194 -14.26 10.28 -14.27
C TYR A 194 -13.27 11.14 -13.50
N GLU A 195 -13.71 11.66 -12.36
CA GLU A 195 -12.85 12.31 -11.38
C GLU A 195 -13.24 11.92 -9.97
N GLU A 196 -12.27 11.76 -9.08
CA GLU A 196 -12.50 11.45 -7.66
C GLU A 196 -11.61 12.33 -6.80
N ALA A 197 -12.20 12.89 -5.74
CA ALA A 197 -11.49 13.72 -4.78
C ALA A 197 -11.10 12.88 -3.56
N GLY A 198 -9.79 12.80 -3.31
CA GLY A 198 -9.25 12.20 -2.11
C GLY A 198 -8.96 13.27 -1.05
N ARG A 199 -9.36 13.06 0.19
CA ARG A 199 -9.12 13.98 1.30
C ARG A 199 -8.69 13.20 2.53
N ASP A 200 -7.67 13.68 3.23
CA ASP A 200 -7.49 13.29 4.62
C ASP A 200 -8.70 13.76 5.45
N ARG A 201 -9.01 13.02 6.50
CA ARG A 201 -10.17 13.27 7.33
C ARG A 201 -9.90 14.43 8.29
N ASN A 202 -10.52 15.59 8.05
CA ASN A 202 -10.41 16.74 8.97
C ASN A 202 -10.89 16.42 10.39
N ASP A 203 -11.86 15.51 10.55
CA ASP A 203 -12.37 15.10 11.85
C ASP A 203 -11.44 14.13 12.58
N LEU A 204 -10.72 13.28 11.83
CA LEU A 204 -9.78 12.27 12.33
C LEU A 204 -8.59 12.10 11.37
N PRO A 205 -7.60 13.03 11.38
CA PRO A 205 -6.49 13.00 10.42
C PRO A 205 -5.70 11.69 10.45
N GLY A 206 -5.28 11.23 9.27
CA GLY A 206 -4.55 9.99 9.06
C GLY A 206 -5.37 8.71 9.29
N ARG A 207 -6.70 8.79 9.37
CA ARG A 207 -7.59 7.63 9.56
C ARG A 207 -8.46 7.37 8.34
N GLU A 208 -8.74 6.09 8.09
CA GLU A 208 -9.73 5.68 7.10
C GLU A 208 -11.17 5.80 7.65
N HIS A 209 -12.21 5.51 6.85
CA HIS A 209 -13.60 5.82 7.22
C HIS A 209 -14.18 4.97 8.35
N PHE A 210 -13.69 3.75 8.60
CA PHE A 210 -14.06 2.99 9.81
C PHE A 210 -13.49 3.60 11.09
N GLY A 211 -12.51 4.51 10.98
CA GLY A 211 -11.95 5.28 12.10
C GLY A 211 -10.59 4.77 12.60
N PHE A 212 -9.92 3.89 11.85
CA PHE A 212 -8.60 3.36 12.18
C PHE A 212 -7.48 4.15 11.49
N ARG A 213 -6.40 4.42 12.22
CA ARG A 213 -5.19 5.03 11.64
C ARG A 213 -4.59 4.13 10.56
N ASP A 214 -4.40 4.68 9.38
CA ASP A 214 -3.78 4.00 8.24
C ASP A 214 -2.37 4.56 7.97
N GLY A 215 -1.65 4.00 7.00
CA GLY A 215 -0.33 4.48 6.56
C GLY A 215 0.84 4.07 7.44
N ILE A 216 0.62 3.40 8.58
CA ILE A 216 1.65 3.10 9.58
C ILE A 216 2.75 2.16 9.06
N SER A 217 2.38 0.98 8.53
CA SER A 217 3.35 -0.04 8.15
C SER A 217 3.55 -0.08 6.64
N GLN A 218 4.75 0.29 6.20
CA GLN A 218 5.26 0.20 4.84
C GLN A 218 6.58 -0.60 4.83
N PRO A 219 6.99 -1.19 3.70
CA PRO A 219 8.34 -1.72 3.56
C PRO A 219 9.36 -0.58 3.42
N ALA A 220 10.49 -0.70 4.12
CA ALA A 220 11.64 0.16 3.90
C ALA A 220 12.34 -0.27 2.60
N VAL A 221 12.45 0.64 1.63
CA VAL A 221 13.05 0.31 0.33
C VAL A 221 14.56 0.55 0.41
N ARG A 222 15.34 -0.48 0.03
CA ARG A 222 16.79 -0.37 -0.15
C ARG A 222 17.16 0.49 -1.36
N GLY A 223 18.35 1.06 -1.33
CA GLY A 223 18.94 1.80 -2.43
C GLY A 223 19.59 3.09 -1.95
N ARG A 224 20.67 3.45 -2.63
CA ARG A 224 21.34 4.74 -2.44
C ARG A 224 20.56 5.81 -3.18
N PHE A 225 20.30 6.92 -2.50
CA PHE A 225 19.62 8.09 -3.04
C PHE A 225 20.55 8.92 -3.94
N SER A 226 21.83 8.99 -3.57
CA SER A 226 22.87 9.64 -4.37
C SER A 226 24.19 8.88 -4.28
N THR A 227 25.23 9.40 -4.95
CA THR A 227 26.60 8.88 -4.85
C THR A 227 27.32 9.32 -3.58
N ALA A 228 26.71 10.18 -2.76
CA ALA A 228 27.28 10.58 -1.48
C ALA A 228 27.26 9.38 -0.50
N PRO A 229 28.39 9.08 0.19
CA PRO A 229 28.45 7.98 1.14
C PRO A 229 27.35 8.08 2.20
N GLY A 230 26.63 6.99 2.43
CA GLY A 230 25.54 6.90 3.42
C GLY A 230 24.24 7.64 3.07
N ASP A 231 24.14 8.29 1.91
CA ASP A 231 22.88 8.91 1.46
C ASP A 231 21.91 7.87 0.89
N MET A 232 21.18 7.21 1.78
CA MET A 232 20.23 6.14 1.46
C MET A 232 18.82 6.68 1.19
N LEU A 233 18.05 6.03 0.31
CA LEU A 233 16.64 6.38 0.07
C LEU A 233 15.85 6.33 1.39
N THR A 234 15.94 5.19 2.09
CA THR A 234 15.35 5.00 3.42
C THR A 234 16.43 5.17 4.47
N LYS A 235 16.17 6.02 5.47
CA LYS A 235 17.10 6.25 6.57
C LYS A 235 17.33 4.96 7.37
N ARG A 236 18.55 4.77 7.87
CA ARG A 236 18.93 3.64 8.73
C ARG A 236 19.02 4.12 10.17
N TRP A 237 18.18 3.54 11.03
CA TRP A 237 18.13 3.84 12.46
C TRP A 237 18.60 2.70 13.34
N VAL A 238 18.71 1.49 12.80
CA VAL A 238 19.41 0.38 13.47
C VAL A 238 20.92 0.66 13.52
N ASP A 239 21.57 0.35 14.63
CA ASP A 239 23.02 0.52 14.79
C ASP A 239 23.77 -0.47 13.87
N PRO A 240 24.80 -0.02 13.11
CA PRO A 240 25.58 -0.91 12.24
C PRO A 240 26.24 -2.11 12.95
N SER A 241 26.40 -2.09 14.28
CA SER A 241 26.91 -3.23 15.03
C SER A 241 25.84 -4.31 15.31
N ASP A 242 24.55 -4.00 15.12
CA ASP A 242 23.44 -4.92 15.36
C ASP A 242 23.19 -5.81 14.14
N GLU A 243 22.84 -7.08 14.35
CA GLU A 243 22.54 -8.02 13.28
C GLU A 243 21.30 -7.60 12.47
N ALA A 244 20.34 -6.92 13.11
CA ALA A 244 19.13 -6.43 12.45
C ALA A 244 19.42 -5.30 11.45
N PHE A 245 20.61 -4.69 11.46
CA PHE A 245 20.99 -3.63 10.53
C PHE A 245 20.83 -4.04 9.08
N LEU A 246 21.12 -5.31 8.79
CA LEU A 246 20.99 -5.87 7.45
C LEU A 246 19.55 -6.24 7.11
N THR A 247 18.60 -6.22 8.02
CA THR A 247 17.23 -6.69 7.77
C THR A 247 16.15 -5.64 8.02
N ASP A 248 16.48 -4.59 8.76
CA ASP A 248 15.53 -3.58 9.24
C ASP A 248 16.13 -2.19 9.07
N ALA A 249 15.32 -1.25 8.58
CA ALA A 249 15.70 0.17 8.57
C ALA A 249 15.51 0.77 9.97
N GLU A 250 14.47 0.32 10.66
CA GLU A 250 14.01 0.77 11.96
C GLU A 250 13.25 -0.37 12.66
N LEU A 251 12.90 -0.19 13.94
CA LEU A 251 12.21 -1.17 14.76
C LEU A 251 10.90 -1.68 14.10
N GLY A 252 10.97 -2.88 13.51
CA GLY A 252 9.84 -3.54 12.83
C GLY A 252 9.58 -3.08 11.39
N GLU A 253 10.48 -2.27 10.81
CA GLU A 253 10.42 -1.83 9.42
C GLU A 253 11.43 -2.60 8.56
N LYS A 254 10.98 -3.75 8.02
CA LYS A 254 11.82 -4.64 7.22
C LYS A 254 12.28 -4.01 5.91
N LEU A 255 13.56 -4.25 5.59
CA LEU A 255 14.20 -3.85 4.36
C LEU A 255 13.85 -4.77 3.20
N VAL A 256 13.51 -4.16 2.07
CA VAL A 256 13.13 -4.87 0.84
C VAL A 256 13.91 -4.29 -0.34
N TRP A 257 14.41 -5.16 -1.20
CA TRP A 257 15.11 -4.77 -2.42
C TRP A 257 14.17 -4.03 -3.39
N PRO A 258 14.65 -2.95 -4.05
CA PRO A 258 13.81 -2.04 -4.84
C PRO A 258 13.15 -2.69 -6.06
N GLY A 259 13.69 -3.82 -6.56
CA GLY A 259 13.11 -4.59 -7.66
C GLY A 259 11.70 -5.16 -7.39
N GLU A 260 11.27 -5.20 -6.12
CA GLU A 260 9.87 -5.52 -5.78
C GLU A 260 8.89 -4.38 -6.13
N PHE A 261 9.38 -3.15 -6.30
CA PHE A 261 8.56 -1.96 -6.50
C PHE A 261 8.86 -1.21 -7.80
N VAL A 262 10.10 -1.27 -8.29
CA VAL A 262 10.55 -0.54 -9.49
C VAL A 262 11.33 -1.47 -10.42
N PHE A 263 11.00 -1.44 -11.71
CA PHE A 263 11.67 -2.27 -12.72
C PHE A 263 13.12 -1.85 -12.95
N GLY A 264 13.97 -2.84 -13.21
CA GLY A 264 15.38 -2.67 -13.58
C GLY A 264 16.34 -2.55 -12.40
N TYR A 265 15.90 -2.95 -11.21
CA TYR A 265 16.71 -3.03 -10.01
C TYR A 265 16.72 -4.46 -9.43
N PRO A 266 17.73 -4.81 -8.62
CA PRO A 266 17.79 -6.11 -7.95
C PRO A 266 16.51 -6.39 -7.14
N ALA A 267 16.02 -7.62 -7.22
CA ALA A 267 14.77 -8.07 -6.61
C ALA A 267 15.01 -8.85 -5.31
N GLN A 268 13.95 -9.04 -4.52
CA GLN A 268 14.04 -9.74 -3.26
C GLN A 268 14.17 -11.25 -3.49
N SER A 269 15.22 -11.85 -2.93
CA SER A 269 15.34 -13.31 -2.80
C SER A 269 14.42 -13.80 -1.69
N ASP A 270 13.76 -14.94 -1.88
CA ASP A 270 12.98 -15.63 -0.85
C ASP A 270 13.85 -16.52 0.06
N ALA A 271 15.04 -16.89 -0.40
CA ALA A 271 15.96 -17.83 0.25
C ALA A 271 17.09 -17.14 1.04
N SER A 272 17.51 -15.94 0.63
CA SER A 272 18.69 -15.23 1.17
C SER A 272 18.46 -13.73 1.33
N LEU A 273 19.34 -13.08 2.09
CA LEU A 273 19.40 -11.62 2.15
C LEU A 273 19.96 -11.00 0.88
N ASP A 274 20.85 -11.72 0.19
CA ASP A 274 21.39 -11.32 -1.10
C ASP A 274 20.28 -11.16 -2.13
N PRO A 275 20.30 -10.10 -2.96
CA PRO A 275 19.26 -9.87 -3.94
C PRO A 275 19.38 -10.83 -5.12
N VAL A 276 18.29 -10.98 -5.85
CA VAL A 276 18.34 -11.51 -7.21
C VAL A 276 18.84 -10.39 -8.14
N PRO A 277 20.00 -10.53 -8.80
CA PRO A 277 20.53 -9.52 -9.71
C PRO A 277 19.56 -9.21 -10.86
N MET A 278 19.68 -8.02 -11.42
CA MET A 278 18.82 -7.56 -12.52
C MET A 278 19.63 -6.86 -13.60
N GLU A 279 19.56 -7.38 -14.83
CA GLU A 279 20.04 -6.70 -16.04
C GLU A 279 18.85 -6.31 -16.95
N ASP A 280 19.07 -5.37 -17.86
CA ASP A 280 18.01 -4.88 -18.76
C ASP A 280 17.41 -6.01 -19.63
N LYS A 281 18.22 -7.00 -20.03
CA LYS A 281 17.78 -8.17 -20.81
C LYS A 281 16.81 -9.08 -20.06
N ASP A 282 16.82 -9.00 -18.73
CA ASP A 282 15.99 -9.85 -17.87
C ASP A 282 14.55 -9.31 -17.76
N LEU A 283 14.31 -8.04 -18.09
CA LEU A 283 12.98 -7.42 -18.01
C LEU A 283 11.95 -8.12 -18.92
N PRO A 284 12.21 -8.33 -20.22
CA PRO A 284 11.29 -9.10 -21.07
C PRO A 284 11.11 -10.55 -20.61
N ILE A 285 12.19 -11.20 -20.16
CA ILE A 285 12.21 -12.64 -19.89
C ILE A 285 11.52 -12.97 -18.57
N ASN A 286 11.87 -12.25 -17.49
CA ASN A 286 11.49 -12.60 -16.13
C ASN A 286 10.23 -11.84 -15.66
N TYR A 287 9.98 -10.65 -16.20
CA TYR A 287 8.86 -9.79 -15.80
C TYR A 287 7.80 -9.62 -16.88
N GLY A 288 8.12 -9.98 -18.13
CA GLY A 288 7.22 -9.76 -19.26
C GLY A 288 6.90 -8.28 -19.40
N VAL A 289 7.93 -7.44 -19.39
CA VAL A 289 7.85 -6.00 -19.69
C VAL A 289 9.02 -5.61 -20.60
N PRO A 290 8.85 -4.61 -21.46
CA PRO A 290 9.94 -4.14 -22.32
C PRO A 290 11.05 -3.45 -21.52
N VAL A 291 12.26 -3.37 -22.09
CA VAL A 291 13.41 -2.71 -21.44
C VAL A 291 13.11 -1.26 -21.04
N TRP A 292 12.33 -0.53 -21.85
CA TRP A 292 11.95 0.85 -21.56
C TRP A 292 11.04 0.99 -20.34
N ALA A 293 10.50 -0.11 -19.80
CA ALA A 293 9.74 -0.10 -18.54
C ALA A 293 10.60 0.13 -17.29
N LYS A 294 11.94 0.07 -17.42
CA LYS A 294 12.90 0.41 -16.37
C LYS A 294 12.57 1.75 -15.71
N ASN A 295 12.76 1.84 -14.39
CA ASN A 295 12.37 2.97 -13.54
C ASN A 295 10.85 3.21 -13.44
N GLY A 296 10.02 2.37 -14.06
CA GLY A 296 8.58 2.36 -13.88
C GLY A 296 8.11 1.35 -12.84
N SER A 297 6.80 1.36 -12.57
CA SER A 297 6.13 0.44 -11.65
C SER A 297 4.72 0.13 -12.13
N PHE A 298 4.18 -1.04 -11.80
CA PHE A 298 2.74 -1.25 -11.91
C PHE A 298 2.02 -0.56 -10.76
N LEU A 299 0.92 0.11 -11.08
CA LEU A 299 0.02 0.77 -10.14
C LEU A 299 -1.33 0.07 -10.17
N VAL A 300 -1.76 -0.44 -9.01
CA VAL A 300 -3.11 -0.96 -8.81
C VAL A 300 -3.96 0.16 -8.22
N VAL A 301 -5.12 0.43 -8.80
CA VAL A 301 -6.09 1.41 -8.29
C VAL A 301 -7.40 0.69 -8.00
N ARG A 302 -7.93 0.86 -6.80
CA ARG A 302 -9.24 0.34 -6.37
C ARG A 302 -10.04 1.45 -5.71
N ARG A 303 -11.26 1.66 -6.17
CA ARG A 303 -12.25 2.50 -5.49
C ARG A 303 -13.08 1.62 -4.56
N LEU A 304 -12.78 1.65 -3.28
CA LEU A 304 -13.35 0.78 -2.26
C LEU A 304 -14.34 1.56 -1.41
N ARG A 305 -15.65 1.45 -1.69
CA ARG A 305 -16.69 2.07 -0.86
C ARG A 305 -16.74 1.37 0.50
N GLN A 306 -16.91 2.12 1.57
CA GLN A 306 -16.97 1.61 2.94
C GLN A 306 -18.35 1.84 3.54
N ASP A 307 -19.02 0.76 3.94
CA ASP A 307 -20.28 0.80 4.71
C ASP A 307 -19.96 1.02 6.20
N VAL A 308 -19.63 2.27 6.55
CA VAL A 308 -19.23 2.66 7.90
C VAL A 308 -20.33 2.40 8.92
N ALA A 309 -21.57 2.77 8.60
CA ALA A 309 -22.72 2.51 9.46
C ALA A 309 -22.85 1.00 9.71
N GLY A 310 -22.83 0.21 8.63
CA GLY A 310 -22.96 -1.23 8.72
C GLY A 310 -21.84 -1.93 9.50
N PHE A 311 -20.62 -1.43 9.40
CA PHE A 311 -19.49 -1.93 10.18
C PHE A 311 -19.70 -1.69 11.68
N TRP A 312 -20.03 -0.47 12.09
CA TRP A 312 -20.22 -0.15 13.51
C TRP A 312 -21.49 -0.75 14.12
N GLU A 313 -22.56 -0.91 13.33
CA GLU A 313 -23.73 -1.70 13.71
C GLU A 313 -23.35 -3.15 14.03
N PHE A 314 -22.59 -3.78 13.13
CA PHE A 314 -22.11 -5.15 13.31
C PHE A 314 -21.23 -5.28 14.58
N LEU A 315 -20.29 -4.36 14.79
CA LEU A 315 -19.44 -4.36 15.99
C LEU A 315 -20.26 -4.20 17.28
N THR A 316 -21.29 -3.35 17.25
CA THR A 316 -22.16 -3.11 18.42
C THR A 316 -23.01 -4.34 18.74
N GLU A 317 -23.56 -4.99 17.72
CA GLU A 317 -24.33 -6.23 17.86
C GLU A 317 -23.45 -7.36 18.41
N LYS A 318 -22.32 -7.65 17.77
CA LYS A 318 -21.42 -8.72 18.18
C LYS A 318 -20.71 -8.45 19.50
N GLY A 319 -20.43 -7.19 19.80
CA GLY A 319 -19.95 -6.78 21.12
C GLY A 319 -20.92 -7.16 22.24
N LYS A 320 -22.23 -6.93 22.04
CA LYS A 320 -23.27 -7.35 23.00
C LYS A 320 -23.38 -8.88 23.11
N GLU A 321 -23.40 -9.58 21.98
CA GLU A 321 -23.51 -11.04 21.95
C GLU A 321 -22.35 -11.74 22.67
N LEU A 322 -21.13 -11.24 22.47
CA LEU A 322 -19.91 -11.85 22.98
C LEU A 322 -19.41 -11.23 24.30
N ASN A 323 -20.18 -10.29 24.88
CA ASN A 323 -19.77 -9.50 26.05
C ASN A 323 -18.37 -8.86 25.87
N MET A 324 -18.13 -8.28 24.69
CA MET A 324 -16.90 -7.64 24.27
C MET A 324 -17.14 -6.18 23.90
N CYS A 325 -16.20 -5.29 24.21
CA CYS A 325 -16.26 -3.91 23.74
C CYS A 325 -16.29 -3.88 22.19
N PRO A 326 -17.22 -3.14 21.54
CA PRO A 326 -17.26 -3.02 20.08
C PRO A 326 -15.93 -2.57 19.47
N THR A 327 -15.25 -1.62 20.13
CA THR A 327 -13.93 -1.14 19.70
C THR A 327 -12.87 -2.25 19.78
N LEU A 328 -12.91 -3.12 20.79
CA LEU A 328 -12.00 -4.27 20.88
C LEU A 328 -12.30 -5.30 19.78
N MET A 329 -13.56 -5.51 19.43
CA MET A 329 -13.92 -6.38 18.30
C MET A 329 -13.36 -5.83 16.98
N GLY A 330 -13.57 -4.54 16.70
CA GLY A 330 -12.99 -3.88 15.53
C GLY A 330 -11.45 -3.94 15.55
N THR A 331 -10.84 -3.75 16.72
CA THR A 331 -9.39 -3.88 16.93
C THR A 331 -8.90 -5.30 16.63
N LYS A 332 -9.65 -6.33 16.99
CA LYS A 332 -9.34 -7.72 16.65
C LYS A 332 -9.51 -8.01 15.15
N MET A 333 -10.48 -7.38 14.49
CA MET A 333 -10.66 -7.50 13.04
C MET A 333 -9.52 -6.81 12.25
N VAL A 334 -9.03 -5.67 12.72
CA VAL A 334 -7.97 -4.90 12.05
C VAL A 334 -6.56 -5.36 12.47
N GLY A 335 -6.36 -5.65 13.75
CA GLY A 335 -5.09 -5.94 14.43
C GLY A 335 -4.40 -4.71 15.05
N ARG A 336 -5.04 -3.53 14.96
CA ARG A 336 -4.64 -2.29 15.64
C ARG A 336 -5.86 -1.62 16.23
N TRP A 337 -5.66 -0.89 17.32
CA TRP A 337 -6.67 0.01 17.85
C TRP A 337 -6.92 1.17 16.88
N PRO A 338 -8.07 1.87 16.98
CA PRO A 338 -8.37 3.03 16.15
C PRO A 338 -7.27 4.11 16.15
N SER A 339 -6.58 4.30 17.27
CA SER A 339 -5.44 5.23 17.36
C SER A 339 -4.27 4.85 16.45
N GLY A 340 -4.10 3.57 16.12
CA GLY A 340 -2.93 2.97 15.48
C GLY A 340 -2.09 2.06 16.38
N ALA A 341 -2.32 2.04 17.70
CA ALA A 341 -1.59 1.16 18.61
C ALA A 341 -1.76 -0.32 18.22
N PRO A 342 -0.68 -1.11 18.05
CA PRO A 342 -0.81 -2.51 17.67
C PRO A 342 -1.36 -3.34 18.83
N LEU A 343 -2.36 -4.19 18.54
CA LEU A 343 -2.97 -5.05 19.56
C LEU A 343 -1.93 -5.95 20.25
N MET A 344 -0.88 -6.35 19.52
CA MET A 344 0.26 -7.12 20.03
C MET A 344 1.05 -6.45 21.17
N ARG A 345 1.02 -5.11 21.27
CA ARG A 345 1.73 -4.36 22.32
C ARG A 345 0.80 -3.66 23.31
N SER A 346 -0.51 -3.68 23.05
CA SER A 346 -1.52 -3.05 23.89
C SER A 346 -2.77 -3.94 23.93
N SER A 347 -2.75 -4.99 24.76
CA SER A 347 -3.79 -6.02 24.76
C SER A 347 -5.10 -5.58 25.40
N GLU A 348 -5.02 -4.75 26.44
CA GLU A 348 -6.17 -4.43 27.29
C GLU A 348 -6.93 -3.17 26.85
N ALA A 349 -6.21 -2.17 26.33
CA ALA A 349 -6.79 -0.86 26.02
C ALA A 349 -6.02 -0.15 24.91
N ASP A 350 -6.65 0.85 24.30
CA ASP A 350 -6.02 1.73 23.31
C ASP A 350 -4.93 2.61 23.96
N ASN A 351 -3.72 2.57 23.42
CA ASN A 351 -2.58 3.36 23.91
C ASN A 351 -2.18 4.41 22.87
N HIS A 352 -2.73 5.62 23.04
CA HIS A 352 -2.51 6.74 22.12
C HIS A 352 -1.05 7.22 22.07
N GLU A 353 -0.29 7.08 23.15
CA GLU A 353 1.12 7.48 23.17
C GLU A 353 1.97 6.50 22.37
N LEU A 354 1.74 5.18 22.54
CA LEU A 354 2.34 4.16 21.68
C LEU A 354 1.97 4.38 20.21
N ALA A 355 0.71 4.75 19.93
CA ALA A 355 0.26 4.95 18.56
C ALA A 355 0.98 6.10 17.86
N LYS A 356 1.27 7.20 18.57
CA LYS A 356 1.97 8.39 18.04
C LYS A 356 3.47 8.18 17.87
N ASP A 357 4.03 7.18 18.53
CA ASP A 357 5.47 6.90 18.49
C ASP A 357 5.82 6.05 17.26
N ASP A 358 6.31 6.70 16.21
CA ASP A 358 6.68 6.05 14.94
C ASP A 358 7.87 5.09 15.10
N HIS A 359 8.65 5.21 16.17
CA HIS A 359 9.77 4.32 16.48
C HIS A 359 9.34 3.06 17.27
N ALA A 360 8.11 3.02 17.80
CA ALA A 360 7.60 1.88 18.57
C ALA A 360 6.34 1.22 17.99
N ASN A 361 5.46 1.96 17.33
CA ASN A 361 4.13 1.49 16.94
C ASN A 361 4.13 0.32 15.92
N ASN A 362 5.28 -0.02 15.34
CA ASN A 362 5.45 -1.11 14.40
C ASN A 362 6.42 -2.20 14.87
N HIS A 363 7.04 -2.05 16.04
CA HIS A 363 8.03 -2.99 16.58
C HIS A 363 7.40 -4.19 17.29
N PHE A 364 6.91 -5.15 16.51
CA PHE A 364 6.40 -6.42 17.04
C PHE A 364 6.51 -7.53 16.00
N LEU A 365 6.43 -8.75 16.49
CA LEU A 365 6.33 -9.98 15.71
C LEU A 365 5.09 -10.74 16.15
N TYR A 366 4.78 -11.86 15.52
CA TYR A 366 3.64 -12.71 15.89
C TYR A 366 4.08 -14.06 16.44
N GLU A 367 5.09 -14.70 15.86
CA GLU A 367 5.56 -16.00 16.35
C GLU A 367 6.62 -15.84 17.44
N SER A 368 7.45 -14.81 17.38
CA SER A 368 8.53 -14.60 18.33
C SER A 368 8.24 -13.46 19.28
N ASN A 369 8.88 -13.47 20.46
CA ASN A 369 8.97 -12.28 21.29
C ASN A 369 9.65 -11.14 20.51
N THR A 370 9.23 -9.90 20.76
CA THR A 370 9.88 -8.73 20.12
C THR A 370 11.35 -8.67 20.55
N PRO A 371 12.31 -8.67 19.61
CA PRO A 371 13.72 -8.67 19.93
C PRO A 371 14.19 -7.36 20.59
N ASP A 372 15.36 -7.41 21.21
CA ASP A 372 16.15 -6.22 21.53
C ASP A 372 16.97 -5.87 20.30
N VAL A 373 16.78 -4.65 19.76
CA VAL A 373 17.53 -4.12 18.62
C VAL A 373 18.20 -2.84 19.06
N LYS A 374 19.51 -2.77 18.88
CA LYS A 374 20.30 -1.58 19.18
C LYS A 374 20.05 -0.53 18.09
N LEU A 375 19.61 0.64 18.52
CA LEU A 375 19.40 1.79 17.64
C LEU A 375 20.64 2.67 17.58
N SER A 376 20.80 3.36 16.46
CA SER A 376 21.85 4.34 16.25
C SER A 376 21.82 5.40 17.35
N PRO A 377 22.97 5.75 17.95
CA PRO A 377 23.08 6.82 18.93
C PRO A 377 22.51 8.17 18.45
N ASP A 378 22.51 8.41 17.13
CA ASP A 378 22.01 9.65 16.52
C ASP A 378 20.49 9.84 16.71
N LEU A 379 19.74 8.74 16.92
CA LEU A 379 18.31 8.81 17.15
C LEU A 379 17.98 9.24 18.60
N ASN A 380 18.87 8.97 19.56
CA ASN A 380 18.67 9.22 20.99
C ASN A 380 17.27 8.83 21.49
N TYR A 381 16.87 7.59 21.18
CA TYR A 381 15.54 7.06 21.50
C TYR A 381 15.66 5.77 22.33
N THR A 382 14.70 5.56 23.22
CA THR A 382 14.52 4.31 23.97
C THR A 382 13.04 4.01 24.00
N ASP A 383 12.66 2.82 23.56
CA ASP A 383 11.26 2.38 23.53
C ASP A 383 10.70 2.29 24.96
N PRO A 384 9.79 3.20 25.38
CA PRO A 384 9.28 3.24 26.75
C PRO A 384 8.10 2.28 26.95
N PHE A 385 7.66 1.58 25.90
CA PHE A 385 6.43 0.78 25.93
C PHE A 385 6.72 -0.70 26.13
N PRO A 386 5.76 -1.47 26.68
CA PRO A 386 5.87 -2.92 26.78
C PRO A 386 6.15 -3.56 25.41
N LYS A 387 7.05 -4.55 25.40
CA LYS A 387 7.33 -5.37 24.22
C LYS A 387 6.25 -6.42 24.00
N ALA A 388 5.94 -6.71 22.73
CA ALA A 388 5.03 -7.81 22.42
C ALA A 388 5.67 -9.15 22.75
N LYS A 389 4.86 -10.06 23.29
CA LYS A 389 5.19 -11.48 23.43
C LYS A 389 4.68 -12.26 22.23
N GLU A 390 5.22 -13.45 22.03
CA GLU A 390 4.74 -14.41 21.03
C GLU A 390 3.22 -14.67 21.13
N ASP A 391 2.58 -14.81 19.98
CA ASP A 391 1.15 -15.09 19.82
C ASP A 391 0.90 -16.07 18.66
N PHE A 392 1.57 -17.23 18.75
CA PHE A 392 1.54 -18.30 17.75
C PHE A 392 0.13 -18.65 17.28
N PHE A 393 -0.81 -18.80 18.22
CA PHE A 393 -2.18 -19.26 17.95
C PHE A 393 -3.20 -18.13 17.78
N GLY A 394 -2.76 -16.87 17.70
CA GLY A 394 -3.67 -15.72 17.54
C GLY A 394 -4.61 -15.53 18.73
N LYS A 395 -4.16 -15.84 19.95
CA LYS A 395 -4.90 -15.59 21.20
C LYS A 395 -5.14 -14.10 21.40
N LEU A 396 -4.11 -13.30 21.13
CA LEU A 396 -4.17 -11.85 21.28
C LEU A 396 -4.66 -11.21 19.98
N CYS A 397 -3.86 -11.31 18.93
CA CYS A 397 -4.13 -10.79 17.60
C CYS A 397 -4.57 -11.93 16.67
N PRO A 398 -5.86 -12.00 16.30
CA PRO A 398 -6.38 -13.04 15.42
C PRO A 398 -5.52 -13.27 14.17
N ILE A 399 -5.37 -14.52 13.75
CA ILE A 399 -4.66 -14.84 12.50
C ILE A 399 -5.35 -14.20 11.30
N SER A 400 -6.68 -14.11 11.33
CA SER A 400 -7.50 -13.41 10.32
C SER A 400 -7.48 -11.88 10.45
N ALA A 401 -6.85 -11.29 11.46
CA ALA A 401 -6.77 -9.84 11.57
C ALA A 401 -6.16 -9.25 10.30
N HIS A 402 -6.74 -8.15 9.79
CA HIS A 402 -6.39 -7.57 8.50
C HIS A 402 -4.87 -7.40 8.32
N ILE A 403 -4.19 -6.77 9.27
CA ILE A 403 -2.73 -6.55 9.17
C ILE A 403 -1.91 -7.84 9.21
N ARG A 404 -2.40 -8.90 9.87
CA ARG A 404 -1.71 -10.20 10.01
C ARG A 404 -1.92 -11.04 8.74
N LYS A 405 -3.08 -10.90 8.09
CA LYS A 405 -3.37 -11.49 6.78
C LYS A 405 -2.50 -10.92 5.68
N VAL A 406 -2.36 -9.60 5.60
CA VAL A 406 -1.61 -8.95 4.51
C VAL A 406 -0.11 -8.79 4.79
N ASN A 407 0.31 -8.92 6.05
CA ASN A 407 1.72 -8.98 6.43
C ASN A 407 1.90 -9.94 7.63
N PRO A 408 2.16 -11.24 7.36
CA PRO A 408 2.32 -12.26 8.40
C PRO A 408 3.61 -12.11 9.22
N ARG A 409 4.48 -11.16 8.91
CA ARG A 409 5.78 -10.94 9.58
C ARG A 409 6.61 -12.23 9.66
N ASP A 410 6.86 -12.72 10.86
CA ASP A 410 7.62 -13.95 11.14
C ASP A 410 6.72 -15.20 11.23
N SER A 411 5.40 -15.07 11.02
CA SER A 411 4.52 -16.21 10.97
C SER A 411 4.83 -17.12 9.79
N ALA A 412 4.66 -18.43 10.01
CA ALA A 412 4.63 -19.39 8.94
C ALA A 412 3.50 -19.08 7.94
N THR A 413 3.81 -19.28 6.67
CA THR A 413 2.88 -19.05 5.56
C THR A 413 2.87 -20.26 4.63
N ASP A 414 2.02 -20.22 3.61
CA ASP A 414 1.95 -21.24 2.56
C ASP A 414 3.11 -21.17 1.55
N ILE A 415 3.92 -20.12 1.62
CA ILE A 415 5.13 -19.96 0.82
C ILE A 415 6.36 -20.31 1.67
N VAL A 416 7.27 -21.09 1.07
CA VAL A 416 8.48 -21.58 1.74
C VAL A 416 9.64 -20.61 1.44
N GLY A 417 10.43 -20.28 2.47
CA GLY A 417 11.61 -19.41 2.35
C GLY A 417 11.63 -18.38 3.47
N ALA A 418 12.82 -18.15 4.05
CA ALA A 418 13.00 -17.26 5.19
C ALA A 418 12.59 -15.81 4.91
N PHE A 419 12.66 -15.38 3.64
CA PHE A 419 12.36 -14.01 3.20
C PHE A 419 11.18 -13.96 2.23
N SER A 420 10.45 -15.07 2.08
CA SER A 420 9.34 -15.21 1.12
C SER A 420 8.25 -14.16 1.33
N ALA A 421 7.91 -13.81 2.57
CA ALA A 421 6.95 -12.75 2.88
C ALA A 421 7.38 -11.35 2.39
N LEU A 422 8.69 -11.10 2.26
CA LEU A 422 9.22 -9.83 1.74
C LEU A 422 8.94 -9.67 0.23
N THR A 423 8.89 -10.78 -0.52
CA THR A 423 8.53 -10.81 -1.96
C THR A 423 7.03 -10.57 -2.23
N ARG A 424 6.23 -10.36 -1.17
CA ARG A 424 4.78 -10.10 -1.25
C ARG A 424 4.42 -8.67 -0.85
N ARG A 425 5.42 -7.86 -0.47
CA ARG A 425 5.19 -6.50 0.02
C ARG A 425 4.71 -5.59 -1.10
N ILE A 426 3.90 -4.61 -0.74
CA ILE A 426 3.41 -3.54 -1.63
C ILE A 426 3.66 -2.19 -0.95
N LEU A 427 3.83 -1.14 -1.75
CA LEU A 427 3.83 0.24 -1.27
C LEU A 427 2.42 0.82 -1.41
N ARG A 428 1.74 1.11 -0.29
CA ARG A 428 0.38 1.67 -0.32
C ARG A 428 0.40 3.19 -0.33
N ARG A 429 -0.45 3.81 -1.15
CA ARG A 429 -0.65 5.27 -1.28
C ARG A 429 -2.14 5.64 -1.28
N GLY A 430 -2.93 4.93 -0.50
CA GLY A 430 -4.37 5.15 -0.44
C GLY A 430 -4.74 6.47 0.23
N ILE A 431 -5.91 7.01 -0.11
CA ILE A 431 -6.49 8.20 0.53
C ILE A 431 -8.02 8.05 0.62
N PRO A 432 -8.67 8.48 1.72
CA PRO A 432 -10.12 8.45 1.81
C PRO A 432 -10.80 9.34 0.75
N PHE A 433 -12.00 8.95 0.31
CA PHE A 433 -12.90 9.78 -0.51
C PHE A 433 -14.27 9.90 0.16
N GLY A 434 -15.01 10.95 -0.16
CA GLY A 434 -16.33 11.24 0.41
C GLY A 434 -16.30 11.78 1.85
N SER A 435 -17.38 12.43 2.26
CA SER A 435 -17.50 13.05 3.58
C SER A 435 -17.52 12.00 4.69
N PRO A 436 -16.84 12.22 5.84
CA PRO A 436 -16.87 11.28 6.96
C PRO A 436 -18.28 11.12 7.53
N LEU A 437 -18.57 9.94 8.08
CA LEU A 437 -19.78 9.69 8.86
C LEU A 437 -19.45 9.90 10.34
N ASN A 438 -20.19 10.76 11.03
CA ASN A 438 -20.03 10.94 12.47
C ASN A 438 -20.59 9.71 13.20
N VAL A 439 -19.70 8.85 13.70
CA VAL A 439 -20.04 7.68 14.49
C VAL A 439 -19.73 7.98 15.96
N ASP A 440 -20.76 8.12 16.77
CA ASP A 440 -20.64 8.36 18.22
C ASP A 440 -20.83 7.07 19.04
N MET A 441 -20.84 5.90 18.38
CA MET A 441 -21.14 4.58 18.95
C MET A 441 -22.51 4.52 19.67
N SER A 442 -23.41 5.47 19.41
CA SER A 442 -24.80 5.38 19.83
C SER A 442 -25.57 4.36 18.98
N MET A 443 -26.80 4.01 19.38
CA MET A 443 -27.60 3.05 18.63
C MET A 443 -27.96 3.62 17.24
N PRO A 444 -27.81 2.84 16.16
CA PRO A 444 -28.24 3.23 14.81
C PRO A 444 -29.74 3.59 14.76
N PRO A 445 -30.21 4.35 13.75
CA PRO A 445 -29.48 4.73 12.54
C PRO A 445 -28.64 6.01 12.70
N TYR A 446 -27.47 6.02 12.06
CA TYR A 446 -26.64 7.22 11.94
C TYR A 446 -27.18 8.15 10.84
N SER A 447 -27.07 9.47 11.02
CA SER A 447 -27.43 10.44 9.98
C SER A 447 -26.37 10.45 8.88
N ASP A 448 -26.74 10.06 7.66
CA ASP A 448 -25.85 10.02 6.51
C ASP A 448 -26.41 10.83 5.34
N THR A 449 -25.83 12.00 5.10
CA THR A 449 -26.24 12.91 4.02
C THR A 449 -25.66 12.53 2.65
N GLU A 450 -24.66 11.64 2.59
CA GLU A 450 -23.97 11.22 1.36
C GLU A 450 -24.45 9.84 0.87
N ASN A 451 -25.50 9.28 1.49
CA ASN A 451 -26.06 7.96 1.18
C ASN A 451 -24.98 6.86 1.08
N GLY A 452 -23.97 6.89 1.95
CA GLY A 452 -22.92 5.87 1.99
C GLY A 452 -21.80 6.02 0.96
N ASN A 453 -21.78 7.06 0.13
CA ASN A 453 -20.73 7.28 -0.89
C ASN A 453 -19.43 7.83 -0.28
N ARG A 454 -18.76 6.98 0.48
CA ARG A 454 -17.46 7.23 1.08
C ARG A 454 -16.61 5.97 1.07
N GLY A 455 -15.30 6.11 1.18
CA GLY A 455 -14.43 4.95 1.28
C GLY A 455 -12.98 5.28 1.01
N LEU A 456 -12.25 4.35 0.43
CA LEU A 456 -10.82 4.47 0.18
C LEU A 456 -10.53 4.40 -1.32
N MET A 457 -9.83 5.41 -1.84
CA MET A 457 -9.08 5.28 -3.09
C MET A 457 -7.80 4.54 -2.77
N PHE A 458 -7.82 3.22 -2.89
CA PHE A 458 -6.67 2.37 -2.62
C PHE A 458 -5.73 2.36 -3.82
N LEU A 459 -4.48 2.73 -3.58
CA LEU A 459 -3.40 2.68 -4.55
C LEU A 459 -2.26 1.83 -4.00
N CYS A 460 -1.68 0.94 -4.81
CA CYS A 460 -0.42 0.31 -4.46
C CYS A 460 0.52 0.07 -5.63
N TYR A 461 1.82 0.09 -5.33
CA TYR A 461 2.92 -0.06 -6.29
C TYR A 461 3.67 -1.38 -6.11
N GLN A 462 4.03 -1.99 -7.24
CA GLN A 462 4.70 -3.29 -7.34
C GLN A 462 5.28 -3.53 -8.74
N THR A 463 6.20 -4.49 -8.89
CA THR A 463 6.64 -4.98 -10.22
C THR A 463 5.90 -6.24 -10.66
N ARG A 464 5.21 -6.96 -9.76
CA ARG A 464 4.50 -8.20 -10.08
C ARG A 464 3.11 -8.26 -9.44
N ILE A 465 2.11 -7.70 -10.12
CA ILE A 465 0.71 -7.66 -9.65
C ILE A 465 0.21 -9.03 -9.16
N GLU A 466 0.48 -10.09 -9.91
CA GLU A 466 0.05 -11.46 -9.58
C GLU A 466 0.72 -12.03 -8.31
N PHE A 467 1.97 -11.63 -8.04
CA PHE A 467 2.75 -12.12 -6.90
C PHE A 467 2.59 -11.25 -5.66
N GLN A 468 2.06 -10.04 -5.81
CA GLN A 468 1.92 -9.05 -4.74
C GLN A 468 0.43 -8.77 -4.50
N PHE A 469 -0.16 -7.71 -5.08
CA PHE A 469 -1.56 -7.33 -4.83
C PHE A 469 -2.55 -8.50 -4.98
N GLU A 470 -2.56 -9.18 -6.12
CA GLU A 470 -3.50 -10.27 -6.36
C GLU A 470 -3.25 -11.46 -5.43
N PHE A 471 -1.99 -11.74 -5.08
CA PHE A 471 -1.65 -12.78 -4.13
C PHE A 471 -2.19 -12.44 -2.72
N LEU A 472 -1.92 -11.23 -2.24
CA LEU A 472 -2.40 -10.76 -0.94
C LEU A 472 -3.94 -10.82 -0.86
N THR A 473 -4.65 -10.42 -1.90
CA THR A 473 -6.12 -10.49 -1.95
C THR A 473 -6.61 -11.92 -2.01
N GLN A 474 -6.15 -12.71 -2.99
CA GLN A 474 -6.74 -14.01 -3.29
C GLN A 474 -6.28 -15.10 -2.34
N ARG A 475 -4.97 -15.15 -2.13
CA ARG A 475 -4.33 -16.25 -1.42
C ARG A 475 -4.38 -16.03 0.07
N TRP A 476 -4.26 -14.78 0.53
CA TRP A 476 -4.32 -14.49 1.95
C TRP A 476 -5.69 -13.95 2.36
N ALA A 477 -6.07 -12.73 1.99
CA ALA A 477 -7.29 -12.09 2.49
C ALA A 477 -8.57 -12.93 2.26
N ASN A 478 -8.77 -13.45 1.05
CA ASN A 478 -9.96 -14.22 0.67
C ASN A 478 -9.91 -15.69 1.11
N SER A 479 -8.77 -16.18 1.61
CA SER A 479 -8.65 -17.59 1.97
C SER A 479 -9.03 -17.82 3.43
N PRO A 480 -9.89 -18.81 3.74
CA PRO A 480 -10.10 -19.24 5.12
C PRO A 480 -8.91 -20.05 5.69
N GLU A 481 -8.00 -20.52 4.83
CA GLU A 481 -6.91 -21.44 5.16
C GLU A 481 -5.55 -20.75 5.27
N PHE A 482 -5.37 -19.61 4.60
CA PHE A 482 -4.06 -19.00 4.40
C PHE A 482 -4.01 -17.52 4.79
N PRO A 483 -2.85 -17.01 5.23
CA PRO A 483 -1.64 -17.74 5.57
C PRO A 483 -1.92 -18.66 6.78
N THR A 484 -1.22 -19.79 6.85
CA THR A 484 -1.44 -20.79 7.91
C THR A 484 -1.29 -20.21 9.31
N GLY A 485 -0.40 -19.20 9.46
CA GLY A 485 -0.36 -18.30 10.63
C GLY A 485 0.16 -18.91 11.92
N SER A 486 0.27 -20.24 11.99
CA SER A 486 0.81 -21.01 13.10
C SER A 486 1.55 -22.24 12.57
N ARG A 487 2.72 -22.56 13.13
CA ARG A 487 3.33 -23.89 12.98
C ARG A 487 2.74 -24.84 14.03
N CYS A 488 1.91 -25.79 13.62
CA CYS A 488 1.67 -26.98 14.44
C CYS A 488 2.98 -27.78 14.46
N THR A 489 3.67 -27.77 15.60
CA THR A 489 4.99 -28.42 15.73
C THR A 489 4.87 -29.85 16.24
N SER A 490 3.72 -30.23 16.79
CA SER A 490 3.42 -31.56 17.31
C SER A 490 2.20 -32.17 16.64
N SER A 491 2.20 -33.49 16.45
CA SER A 491 1.10 -34.26 15.84
C SER A 491 -0.22 -34.27 16.64
N GLY A 492 -0.28 -33.54 17.76
CA GLY A 492 -1.47 -33.38 18.61
C GLY A 492 -2.00 -31.93 18.68
N ASP A 493 -1.35 -30.97 18.02
CA ASP A 493 -1.80 -29.58 18.02
C ASP A 493 -2.99 -29.40 17.05
N VAL A 494 -4.09 -28.82 17.53
CA VAL A 494 -5.19 -28.35 16.67
C VAL A 494 -4.89 -26.91 16.28
N CYS A 495 -4.33 -26.70 15.08
CA CYS A 495 -4.12 -25.36 14.55
C CYS A 495 -5.48 -24.68 14.31
N PRO A 496 -5.71 -23.47 14.84
CA PRO A 496 -6.92 -22.73 14.53
C PRO A 496 -6.95 -22.44 13.03
N THR A 497 -8.11 -22.61 12.39
CA THR A 497 -8.28 -22.16 11.01
C THR A 497 -8.19 -20.64 10.98
N PRO A 498 -7.33 -20.05 10.12
CA PRO A 498 -7.13 -18.61 10.06
C PRO A 498 -8.44 -17.84 9.89
N GLY A 499 -9.34 -18.33 9.04
CA GLY A 499 -10.49 -17.58 8.56
C GLY A 499 -10.10 -16.53 7.53
N GLU A 500 -11.08 -16.00 6.81
CA GLU A 500 -10.87 -14.89 5.87
C GLU A 500 -10.60 -13.58 6.61
N ASP A 501 -10.04 -12.61 5.89
CA ASP A 501 -9.90 -11.25 6.34
C ASP A 501 -11.30 -10.62 6.55
N PRO A 502 -11.60 -10.10 7.75
CA PRO A 502 -12.94 -9.60 8.07
C PRO A 502 -13.23 -8.21 7.49
N ILE A 503 -12.22 -7.50 6.96
CA ILE A 503 -12.34 -6.16 6.38
C ILE A 503 -12.44 -6.23 4.86
N ILE A 504 -11.46 -6.85 4.20
CA ILE A 504 -11.34 -6.86 2.73
C ILE A 504 -11.54 -8.25 2.10
N GLY A 505 -11.62 -9.31 2.91
CA GLY A 505 -11.83 -10.66 2.40
C GLY A 505 -13.14 -10.75 1.63
N GLN A 506 -13.14 -11.53 0.55
CA GLN A 506 -14.30 -11.76 -0.29
C GLN A 506 -14.46 -13.25 -0.60
N ASN A 507 -15.71 -13.72 -0.51
CA ASN A 507 -16.09 -15.06 -0.94
C ASN A 507 -16.90 -14.97 -2.24
N GLY A 508 -16.19 -14.95 -3.38
CA GLY A 508 -16.79 -14.87 -4.72
C GLY A 508 -17.00 -16.21 -5.41
N ASN A 509 -16.63 -17.33 -4.78
CA ASN A 509 -16.61 -18.66 -5.42
C ASN A 509 -17.73 -19.60 -4.96
N ASP A 510 -18.55 -19.20 -4.00
CA ASP A 510 -19.71 -19.99 -3.60
C ASP A 510 -20.74 -20.05 -4.76
N SER A 511 -21.04 -21.27 -5.19
CA SER A 511 -21.95 -21.54 -6.33
C SER A 511 -23.39 -21.13 -6.06
N ASN A 512 -23.78 -20.97 -4.78
CA ASN A 512 -25.10 -20.52 -4.36
C ASN A 512 -25.14 -18.99 -4.15
N GLY A 513 -24.04 -18.27 -4.43
CA GLY A 513 -23.94 -16.83 -4.25
C GLY A 513 -23.76 -16.42 -2.78
N ASN A 514 -23.47 -17.35 -1.87
CA ASN A 514 -23.24 -17.02 -0.47
C ASN A 514 -21.88 -16.32 -0.30
N ARG A 515 -21.90 -15.07 0.18
CA ARG A 515 -20.67 -14.27 0.42
C ARG A 515 -20.20 -14.31 1.87
N SER A 516 -20.70 -15.25 2.67
CA SER A 516 -20.27 -15.49 4.06
C SER A 516 -18.77 -15.72 4.16
N ARG A 517 -18.17 -15.14 5.20
CA ARG A 517 -16.75 -15.28 5.56
C ARG A 517 -16.61 -15.70 7.01
N SER A 518 -15.71 -16.60 7.31
CA SER A 518 -15.41 -17.02 8.68
C SER A 518 -14.33 -16.12 9.27
N PHE A 519 -14.59 -15.55 10.44
CA PHE A 519 -13.62 -14.79 11.21
C PHE A 519 -13.37 -15.47 12.56
N THR A 520 -12.14 -15.93 12.76
CA THR A 520 -11.69 -16.58 13.99
C THR A 520 -11.11 -15.54 14.95
N TYR A 521 -11.93 -15.00 15.85
CA TYR A 521 -11.57 -13.87 16.73
C TYR A 521 -10.81 -14.27 18.01
N ALA A 522 -10.82 -15.57 18.33
CA ALA A 522 -10.00 -16.20 19.36
C ALA A 522 -9.83 -17.70 19.02
N PRO A 523 -8.87 -18.42 19.64
CA PRO A 523 -8.66 -19.83 19.35
C PRO A 523 -9.94 -20.65 19.55
N ASN A 524 -10.31 -21.42 18.52
CA ASN A 524 -11.53 -22.22 18.46
C ASN A 524 -12.85 -21.42 18.58
N GLN A 525 -12.80 -20.11 18.43
CA GLN A 525 -13.98 -19.23 18.43
C GLN A 525 -14.03 -18.45 17.12
N SER A 526 -15.00 -18.82 16.29
CA SER A 526 -15.21 -18.20 14.97
C SER A 526 -16.65 -17.73 14.82
N MET A 527 -16.85 -16.73 13.99
CA MET A 527 -18.17 -16.25 13.59
C MET A 527 -18.25 -16.06 12.08
N ASN A 528 -19.45 -16.18 11.53
CA ASN A 528 -19.70 -15.88 10.13
C ASN A 528 -20.09 -14.41 9.95
N ILE A 529 -19.42 -13.75 9.02
CA ILE A 529 -19.68 -12.37 8.60
C ILE A 529 -20.37 -12.42 7.25
N MET A 530 -21.67 -12.09 7.23
CA MET A 530 -22.47 -12.06 6.01
C MET A 530 -22.39 -10.71 5.28
N LYS A 531 -22.19 -9.62 6.03
CA LYS A 531 -22.19 -8.25 5.50
C LYS A 531 -20.84 -7.91 4.92
N GLU A 532 -20.79 -7.30 3.74
CA GLU A 532 -19.57 -6.74 3.16
C GLU A 532 -19.43 -5.29 3.59
N PHE A 533 -18.37 -4.98 4.35
CA PHE A 533 -18.12 -3.61 4.78
C PHE A 533 -17.37 -2.82 3.71
N VAL A 534 -16.60 -3.50 2.88
CA VAL A 534 -15.83 -2.91 1.77
C VAL A 534 -16.37 -3.41 0.45
N ILE A 535 -16.87 -2.50 -0.37
CA ILE A 535 -17.54 -2.79 -1.65
C ILE A 535 -16.70 -2.21 -2.79
N PRO A 536 -16.16 -3.03 -3.69
CA PRO A 536 -15.34 -2.55 -4.78
C PRO A 536 -16.21 -1.94 -5.88
N THR A 537 -16.16 -0.62 -6.02
CA THR A 537 -16.98 0.13 -7.00
C THR A 537 -16.20 0.54 -8.23
N GLY A 538 -14.94 0.11 -8.33
CA GLY A 538 -14.12 0.32 -9.51
C GLY A 538 -12.66 -0.01 -9.30
N GLY A 539 -11.94 -0.14 -10.41
CA GLY A 539 -10.49 -0.21 -10.39
C GLY A 539 -9.89 -0.62 -11.73
N GLU A 540 -8.59 -0.42 -11.85
CA GLU A 540 -7.82 -0.80 -13.04
C GLU A 540 -6.34 -1.03 -12.66
N TYR A 541 -5.64 -1.79 -13.49
CA TYR A 541 -4.19 -1.95 -13.44
C TYR A 541 -3.53 -0.99 -14.44
N TYR A 542 -2.65 -0.15 -13.93
CA TYR A 542 -1.88 0.81 -14.68
C TYR A 542 -0.38 0.48 -14.66
N PHE A 543 0.34 1.02 -15.64
CA PHE A 543 1.78 1.13 -15.63
C PHE A 543 2.14 2.61 -15.47
N GLN A 544 2.94 2.92 -14.45
CA GLN A 544 3.50 4.23 -14.19
C GLN A 544 4.94 4.26 -14.73
N PRO A 545 5.18 4.83 -15.93
CA PRO A 545 6.48 4.79 -16.62
C PRO A 545 7.51 5.73 -15.97
N SER A 546 8.76 5.60 -16.39
CA SER A 546 9.81 6.56 -16.07
C SER A 546 9.61 7.91 -16.80
N ILE A 547 10.29 8.95 -16.30
CA ILE A 547 10.28 10.28 -16.94
C ILE A 547 10.84 10.20 -18.37
N ASP A 548 11.90 9.44 -18.59
CA ASP A 548 12.45 9.22 -19.94
C ASP A 548 11.45 8.52 -20.86
N ALA A 549 10.85 7.39 -20.43
CA ALA A 549 9.89 6.64 -21.24
C ALA A 549 8.66 7.47 -21.63
N LEU A 550 8.22 8.41 -20.78
CA LEU A 550 7.16 9.36 -21.13
C LEU A 550 7.54 10.21 -22.35
N LYS A 551 8.80 10.63 -22.46
CA LYS A 551 9.29 11.52 -23.51
C LYS A 551 9.69 10.75 -24.77
N THR A 552 10.41 9.65 -24.62
CA THR A 552 11.11 8.96 -25.70
C THR A 552 10.29 7.83 -26.33
N VAL A 553 9.31 7.28 -25.61
CA VAL A 553 8.49 6.15 -26.08
C VAL A 553 7.01 6.54 -26.17
N ILE A 554 6.40 6.92 -25.05
CA ILE A 554 4.94 7.08 -24.97
C ILE A 554 4.50 8.37 -25.66
N GLY A 555 5.15 9.50 -25.35
CA GLY A 555 4.89 10.80 -25.96
C GLY A 555 5.56 10.98 -27.33
N ASN A 556 6.31 10.00 -27.83
CA ASN A 556 7.08 10.16 -29.06
C ASN A 556 6.16 10.24 -30.30
N GLN A 557 6.38 11.29 -31.11
CA GLN A 557 5.77 11.47 -32.41
C GLN A 557 6.63 10.78 -33.45
N ALA A 558 6.23 9.56 -33.83
CA ALA A 558 6.86 8.83 -34.94
C ALA A 558 6.42 9.40 -36.28
#